data_AF-A6P223-F1
#
_entry.id   AF-A6P223-F1
#
_cell.length_a   1.000
_cell.length_b   1.000
_cell.length_c   1.000
_cell.angle_alpha   90.00
_cell.angle_beta   90.00
_cell.angle_gamma   90.00
#
_symmetry.space_group_name_H-M   'P 1'
#
loop_
_entity.id
_entity.type
_entity.pdbx_description
1 polymer ?
#
loop_
_entity_poly.entity_id
_entity_poly.type
_entity_poly.pdbx_seq_one_letter_code
_entity_poly.pdbx_strand_id
1 'polypeptide(L)'
;MKKCRITVMRITQYQDLMAQYENPISHACDMREGQVFIANGWERPEGFCQSAWDTLSPFVLALSHGGENFYDGWMKNPRSAMLSCNDGFRPVSFLVEALDEDAD
;
A
#
# COMPACT_ATOMS: atom_id res chain seq x y z
N MET A 1 10.02 16.65 2.46
CA MET A 1 9.20 15.46 2.81
C MET A 1 10.16 14.29 2.90
N LYS A 2 9.86 13.25 3.68
CA LYS A 2 10.63 12.00 3.71
C LYS A 2 10.21 11.07 2.59
N LYS A 3 11.12 10.24 2.10
CA LYS A 3 10.77 9.10 1.23
C LYS A 3 9.96 8.07 2.02
N CYS A 4 9.05 7.39 1.36
CA CYS A 4 8.27 6.31 1.95
C CYS A 4 8.52 5.00 1.21
N ARG A 5 8.83 3.93 1.94
CA ARG A 5 8.93 2.58 1.39
C ARG A 5 7.56 1.90 1.45
N ILE A 6 7.13 1.34 0.33
CA ILE A 6 5.90 0.55 0.22
C ILE A 6 6.31 -0.87 -0.14
N THR A 7 6.06 -1.82 0.76
CA THR A 7 6.37 -3.25 0.56
C THR A 7 5.08 -4.02 0.37
N VAL A 8 4.99 -4.82 -0.70
CA VAL A 8 3.89 -5.76 -0.92
C VAL A 8 4.07 -6.94 0.02
N MET A 9 3.24 -7.02 1.06
CA MET A 9 3.39 -8.00 2.14
C MET A 9 2.65 -9.30 1.84
N ARG A 10 1.43 -9.20 1.32
CA ARG A 10 0.55 -10.35 1.11
C ARG A 10 -0.44 -10.09 -0.02
N ILE A 11 -0.73 -11.11 -0.82
CA ILE A 11 -1.84 -11.08 -1.77
C ILE A 11 -2.84 -12.15 -1.35
N THR A 12 -4.03 -11.74 -0.95
CA THR A 12 -5.12 -12.67 -0.57
C THR A 12 -6.05 -12.87 -1.75
N GLN A 13 -6.76 -14.01 -1.80
CA GLN A 13 -7.81 -14.28 -2.77
C GLN A 13 -9.02 -14.88 -2.06
N TYR A 14 -10.19 -14.26 -2.23
CA TYR A 14 -11.46 -14.79 -1.72
C TYR A 14 -12.15 -15.59 -2.82
N GLN A 15 -11.75 -16.85 -2.96
CA GLN A 15 -12.17 -17.71 -4.06
C GLN A 15 -13.68 -17.96 -4.11
N ASP A 16 -14.34 -17.99 -2.96
CA ASP A 16 -15.78 -18.09 -2.81
C ASP A 16 -16.50 -16.87 -3.41
N LEU A 17 -16.06 -15.67 -3.07
CA LEU A 17 -16.62 -14.42 -3.61
C LEU A 17 -16.33 -14.28 -5.11
N MET A 18 -15.12 -14.65 -5.54
CA MET A 18 -14.74 -14.65 -6.95
C MET A 18 -15.64 -15.57 -7.76
N ALA A 19 -15.86 -16.81 -7.30
CA ALA A 19 -16.70 -17.77 -8.00
C ALA A 19 -18.17 -17.32 -8.11
N GLN A 20 -18.67 -16.57 -7.11
CA GLN A 20 -20.06 -16.14 -7.05
C GLN A 20 -20.32 -14.82 -7.80
N TYR A 21 -19.38 -13.88 -7.78
CA TYR A 21 -19.64 -12.48 -8.18
C TYR A 21 -18.69 -11.94 -9.23
N GLU A 22 -17.56 -12.60 -9.49
CA GLU A 22 -16.54 -12.08 -10.40
C GLU A 22 -16.65 -12.70 -11.79
N ASN A 23 -16.60 -11.86 -12.82
CA ASN A 23 -16.47 -12.33 -14.19
C ASN A 23 -15.05 -12.87 -14.44
N PRO A 24 -14.87 -13.79 -15.39
CA PRO A 24 -13.53 -14.16 -15.85
C PRO A 24 -12.76 -12.92 -16.31
N ILE A 25 -11.56 -12.73 -15.77
CA ILE A 25 -10.66 -11.63 -16.16
C ILE A 25 -9.33 -12.18 -16.67
N SER A 26 -8.75 -11.49 -17.66
CA SER A 26 -7.46 -11.87 -18.25
C SER A 26 -6.27 -11.36 -17.43
N HIS A 27 -6.42 -10.21 -16.77
CA HIS A 27 -5.38 -9.57 -15.96
C HIS A 27 -5.98 -9.02 -14.67
N ALA A 28 -5.56 -9.57 -13.53
CA ALA A 28 -6.12 -9.25 -12.22
C ALA A 28 -5.29 -8.21 -11.44
N CYS A 29 -4.01 -8.52 -11.19
CA CYS A 29 -3.12 -7.70 -10.38
C CYS A 29 -1.68 -8.05 -10.72
N ASP A 30 -0.83 -7.05 -10.96
CA ASP A 30 0.59 -7.23 -11.28
C ASP A 30 1.52 -7.16 -10.06
N MET A 31 0.98 -6.86 -8.87
CA MET A 31 1.75 -6.82 -7.64
C MET A 31 2.29 -8.21 -7.30
N ARG A 32 3.47 -8.28 -6.66
CA ARG A 32 4.09 -9.53 -6.23
C ARG A 32 4.52 -9.43 -4.78
N GLU A 33 4.25 -10.46 -3.98
CA GLU A 33 4.73 -10.50 -2.59
C GLU A 33 6.26 -10.28 -2.53
N GLY A 34 6.70 -9.42 -1.62
CA GLY A 34 8.09 -8.99 -1.48
C GLY A 34 8.52 -7.87 -2.44
N GLN A 35 7.68 -7.45 -3.39
CA GLN A 35 7.97 -6.29 -4.23
C GLN A 35 8.02 -5.01 -3.38
N VAL A 36 8.98 -4.14 -3.68
CA VAL A 36 9.21 -2.90 -2.97
C VAL A 36 9.12 -1.73 -3.95
N PHE A 37 8.46 -0.67 -3.51
CA PHE A 37 8.38 0.61 -4.20
C PHE A 37 8.84 1.73 -3.26
N ILE A 38 9.41 2.78 -3.83
CA ILE A 38 9.80 3.99 -3.09
C ILE A 38 8.97 5.14 -3.63
N ALA A 39 8.19 5.77 -2.74
CA ALA A 39 7.54 7.04 -3.01
C ALA A 39 8.50 8.18 -2.68
N ASN A 40 8.79 9.02 -3.66
CA ASN A 40 9.57 10.24 -3.47
C ASN A 40 8.66 11.31 -2.86
N GLY A 41 8.64 11.41 -1.52
CA GLY A 41 7.64 12.22 -0.82
C GLY A 41 6.23 11.65 -1.01
N TRP A 42 5.33 12.43 -1.64
CA TRP A 42 3.94 12.04 -1.93
C TRP A 42 3.69 11.77 -3.41
N GLU A 43 4.73 11.40 -4.14
CA GLU A 43 4.60 10.99 -5.53
C GLU A 43 4.27 9.49 -5.62
N ARG A 44 3.28 9.13 -6.44
CA ARG A 44 2.97 7.73 -6.73
C ARG A 44 4.17 7.08 -7.42
N PRO A 45 4.72 5.97 -6.91
CA PRO A 45 5.82 5.28 -7.58
C PRO A 45 5.43 4.79 -8.97
N GLU A 46 6.39 4.82 -9.89
CA GLU A 46 6.20 4.22 -11.22
C GLU A 46 5.87 2.72 -11.10
N GLY A 47 4.93 2.24 -11.92
CA GLY A 47 4.46 0.86 -11.87
C GLY A 47 3.59 0.49 -10.66
N PHE A 48 3.32 1.42 -9.74
CA PHE A 48 2.42 1.15 -8.61
C PHE A 48 0.95 1.25 -9.02
N CYS A 49 0.12 0.31 -8.56
CA CYS A 49 -1.31 0.26 -8.88
C CYS A 49 -2.03 1.55 -8.44
N GLN A 50 -2.78 2.20 -9.34
CA GLN A 50 -3.51 3.44 -9.03
C GLN A 50 -4.59 3.23 -7.95
N SER A 51 -5.37 2.16 -8.03
CA SER A 51 -6.44 1.88 -7.05
C SER A 51 -5.87 1.67 -5.63
N ALA A 52 -4.75 0.96 -5.52
CA ALA A 52 -4.03 0.83 -4.26
C ALA A 52 -3.46 2.18 -3.80
N TRP A 53 -2.89 2.96 -4.71
CA TRP A 53 -2.37 4.30 -4.39
C TRP A 53 -3.44 5.21 -3.80
N ASP A 54 -4.64 5.23 -4.36
CA ASP A 54 -5.71 6.10 -3.86
C ASP A 54 -6.04 5.82 -2.39
N THR A 55 -5.89 4.56 -1.96
CA THR A 55 -6.04 4.15 -0.55
C THR A 55 -4.81 4.50 0.30
N LEU A 56 -3.61 4.28 -0.23
CA LEU A 56 -2.35 4.47 0.50
C LEU A 56 -1.92 5.94 0.59
N SER A 57 -2.29 6.77 -0.39
CA SER A 57 -1.74 8.11 -0.61
C SER A 57 -1.94 9.06 0.58
N PRO A 58 -3.06 9.05 1.34
CA PRO A 58 -3.19 9.92 2.51
C PRO A 58 -2.22 9.55 3.64
N PHE A 59 -1.96 8.24 3.82
CA PHE A 59 -0.99 7.75 4.80
C PHE A 59 0.44 8.03 4.36
N VAL A 60 0.75 7.86 3.08
CA VAL A 60 2.05 8.22 2.51
C VAL A 60 2.31 9.72 2.67
N LEU A 61 1.31 10.58 2.41
CA LEU A 61 1.41 12.02 2.64
C LEU A 61 1.72 12.33 4.11
N ALA A 62 0.93 11.78 5.04
CA ALA A 62 1.14 12.03 6.46
C ALA A 62 2.51 11.53 6.95
N LEU A 63 2.89 10.29 6.60
CA LEU A 63 4.20 9.70 6.94
C LEU A 63 5.36 10.52 6.39
N SER A 64 5.28 10.95 5.13
CA SER A 64 6.32 11.76 4.48
C SER A 64 6.45 13.17 5.09
N HIS A 65 5.46 13.64 5.84
CA HIS A 65 5.53 14.88 6.62
C HIS A 65 5.89 14.66 8.10
N GLY A 66 6.25 13.43 8.51
CA GLY A 66 6.59 13.11 9.90
C GLY A 66 5.38 12.84 10.79
N GLY A 67 4.22 12.52 10.20
CA GLY A 67 3.09 11.98 10.94
C GLY A 67 3.43 10.62 11.53
N GLU A 68 3.02 10.39 12.77
CA GLU A 68 3.29 9.17 13.52
C GLU A 68 2.06 8.75 14.33
N ASN A 69 2.06 7.52 14.84
CA ASN A 69 1.06 7.01 15.79
C ASN A 69 -0.39 7.12 15.28
N PHE A 70 -0.64 6.79 14.01
CA PHE A 70 -1.99 6.75 13.46
C PHE A 70 -2.93 5.92 14.34
N TYR A 71 -4.17 6.41 14.49
CA TYR A 71 -5.24 5.75 15.23
C TYR A 71 -4.79 5.28 16.62
N ASP A 72 -4.25 6.21 17.42
CA ASP A 72 -3.80 5.98 18.79
C ASP A 72 -2.73 4.88 18.93
N GLY A 73 -1.79 4.83 17.98
CA GLY A 73 -0.67 3.88 18.01
C GLY A 73 -1.01 2.48 17.49
N TRP A 74 -1.78 2.41 16.40
CA TRP A 74 -2.19 1.15 15.77
C TRP A 74 -1.03 0.22 15.38
N MET A 75 0.09 0.78 14.93
CA MET A 75 1.27 0.04 14.47
C MET A 75 2.37 0.00 15.53
N LYS A 76 3.06 -1.15 15.64
CA LYS A 76 4.24 -1.31 16.52
C LYS A 76 5.36 -0.31 16.19
N ASN A 77 5.59 -0.05 14.90
CA ASN A 77 6.45 1.03 14.45
C ASN A 77 5.56 2.28 14.25
N PRO A 78 5.75 3.36 15.03
CA PRO A 78 4.90 4.54 14.97
C PRO A 78 5.00 5.28 13.63
N ARG A 79 6.08 5.07 12.86
CA ARG A 79 6.34 5.65 11.54
C ARG A 79 5.94 4.71 10.40
N SER A 80 4.87 3.93 10.58
CA SER A 80 4.40 2.96 9.60
C SER A 80 2.88 2.79 9.57
N ALA A 81 2.36 2.19 8.50
CA ALA A 81 0.97 1.78 8.34
C ALA A 81 0.89 0.44 7.57
N MET A 82 0.03 -0.48 7.99
CA MET A 82 -0.31 -1.69 7.23
C MET A 82 -1.65 -1.48 6.53
N LEU A 83 -1.66 -1.33 5.23
CA LEU A 83 -2.84 -0.93 4.45
C LEU A 83 -3.19 -2.00 3.42
N SER A 84 -4.42 -1.97 2.89
CA SER A 84 -4.83 -2.91 1.84
C SER A 84 -5.29 -2.19 0.59
N CYS A 85 -5.05 -2.79 -0.57
CA CYS A 85 -5.82 -2.50 -1.79
C CYS A 85 -7.31 -2.66 -1.47
N ASN A 86 -8.14 -1.82 -2.08
CA ASN A 86 -9.60 -1.86 -1.98
C ASN A 86 -10.26 -2.92 -2.89
N ASP A 87 -9.47 -3.76 -3.59
CA ASP A 87 -9.99 -4.91 -4.32
C ASP A 87 -10.67 -5.90 -3.35
N GLY A 88 -11.99 -6.02 -3.48
CA GLY A 88 -12.82 -6.86 -2.62
C GLY A 88 -12.69 -8.37 -2.89
N PHE A 89 -12.04 -8.77 -3.97
CA PHE A 89 -11.76 -10.18 -4.31
C PHE A 89 -10.33 -10.57 -4.00
N ARG A 90 -9.39 -9.66 -4.28
CA ARG A 90 -7.94 -9.91 -4.15
C ARG A 90 -7.22 -8.78 -3.41
N PRO A 91 -7.54 -8.52 -2.14
CA PRO A 91 -6.89 -7.44 -1.41
C PRO A 91 -5.40 -7.74 -1.26
N VAL A 92 -4.59 -6.76 -1.64
CA VAL A 92 -3.14 -6.77 -1.48
C VAL A 92 -2.80 -5.98 -0.22
N SER A 93 -2.11 -6.59 0.73
CA SER A 93 -1.61 -5.92 1.93
C SER A 93 -0.26 -5.26 1.65
N PHE A 94 -0.12 -3.99 2.01
CA PHE A 94 1.07 -3.19 1.86
C PHE A 94 1.54 -2.67 3.22
N LEU A 95 2.84 -2.83 3.50
CA LEU A 95 3.49 -2.12 4.59
C LEU A 95 4.08 -0.83 4.05
N VAL A 96 3.63 0.30 4.59
CA VAL A 96 4.15 1.64 4.28
C VAL A 96 4.97 2.13 5.45
N GLU A 97 6.20 2.56 5.20
CA GLU A 97 7.13 3.03 6.24
C GLU A 97 7.78 4.34 5.80
N ALA A 98 7.82 5.34 6.69
CA ALA A 98 8.64 6.52 6.47
C ALA A 98 10.13 6.16 6.59
N LEU A 99 10.94 6.62 5.65
CA LEU A 99 12.39 6.49 5.68
C LEU A 99 13.02 7.73 6.33
N ASP A 100 14.28 7.62 6.77
CA ASP A 100 15.01 8.78 7.28
C ASP A 100 15.50 9.70 6.15
N GLU A 101 15.57 9.19 4.92
CA GLU A 101 15.95 9.90 3.70
C GLU A 101 14.92 10.96 3.30
N ASP A 102 15.40 12.15 2.94
CA ASP A 102 14.56 13.20 2.36
C ASP A 102 14.23 12.90 0.90
N ALA A 103 13.05 13.34 0.48
CA ALA A 103 12.61 13.37 -0.91
C ALA A 103 13.44 14.38 -1.70
N ASP A 104 13.60 14.10 -2.99
CA ASP A 104 14.39 14.90 -3.93
C ASP A 104 13.76 16.28 -4.22
#